data_AF-A0A0K2U8T8-F1
#
_entry.id   AF-A0A0K2U8T8-F1
#
_cell.length_a   1.000
_cell.length_b   1.000
_cell.length_c   1.000
_cell.angle_alpha   90.00
_cell.angle_beta   90.00
_cell.angle_gamma   90.00
#
_symmetry.space_group_name_H-M   'P 1'
#
loop_
_entity.id
_entity.type
_entity.pdbx_description
1 polymer ?
#
loop_
_entity_poly.entity_id
_entity_poly.type
_entity_poly.pdbx_seq_one_letter_code
_entity_poly.pdbx_strand_id
1 'polypeptide(L)'
;MASLGNALVNKILGHSEAEKAFRPWWDNLEDFLVYGLVMLGLIVAPTAIINGTPLDCNFCTEDGCKDYFERTNTSHRDAEPPDYNFWWVKKYCTMTAVDGFILYFPYILLIMALMIVLIERVFIRIFQAGLKLEAFYSLIQKDIEETQEDFSSTNQDVEESINNKTAIEVLHSFSSSSNFFVCYLVRTVIETVVASLLLAWLIFMGFPSMQRDEFIHCNVHGYHYECAGHPQEFYVYVLLVTVAILVVYLFCCLYNFVWLLMPQLGSLSRVMSKYRTMLRKRYDGNEDTTILGELHWIYFNNRDLKLLLDLLATSSGVSQSISLLTLFDQSLRQKCVASHLKIHRDGSRATVEVHEAEAIRDLFSKMKDLSCIYTVQIHPPTINSSVQALKFSSNKSFKEYATDIEMQPLDHSREVRTATFTDLNEGQEYIFRVSTLVNGHPIAKKILQ
;
A
#
# COMPACT_ATOMS: atom_id res chain seq x y z
N MET A 1 23.92 10.58 17.49
CA MET A 1 22.82 10.98 16.57
C MET A 1 22.17 9.78 15.88
N ALA A 2 22.93 8.81 15.34
CA ALA A 2 22.36 7.63 14.64
C ALA A 2 21.39 6.77 15.50
N SER A 3 21.67 6.54 16.78
CA SER A 3 20.75 5.81 17.68
C SER A 3 19.44 6.56 17.95
N LEU A 4 19.52 7.89 18.04
CA LEU A 4 18.38 8.78 18.24
C LEU A 4 17.53 8.84 16.96
N GLY A 5 18.18 8.86 15.79
CA GLY A 5 17.55 8.68 14.49
C GLY A 5 16.78 7.37 14.42
N ASN A 6 17.41 6.23 14.68
CA ASN A 6 16.73 4.92 14.62
C ASN A 6 15.56 4.80 15.61
N ALA A 7 15.68 5.36 16.81
CA ALA A 7 14.60 5.36 17.80
C ALA A 7 13.43 6.25 17.37
N LEU A 8 13.70 7.45 16.83
CA LEU A 8 12.67 8.33 16.29
C LEU A 8 11.96 7.64 15.12
N VAL A 9 12.73 7.04 14.24
CA VAL A 9 12.27 6.40 13.00
C VAL A 9 11.40 5.20 13.30
N ASN A 10 11.81 4.30 14.19
CA ASN A 10 10.99 3.15 14.56
C ASN A 10 9.69 3.56 15.28
N LYS A 11 9.70 4.70 15.97
CA LYS A 11 8.51 5.20 16.68
C LYS A 11 7.58 6.01 15.76
N ILE A 12 8.14 6.70 14.76
CA ILE A 12 7.41 7.53 13.79
C ILE A 12 6.89 6.70 12.61
N LEU A 13 7.59 5.63 12.22
CA LEU A 13 7.22 4.70 11.14
C LEU A 13 6.75 3.33 11.67
N GLY A 14 6.57 3.21 12.98
CA GLY A 14 6.03 2.00 13.59
C GLY A 14 4.60 1.79 13.13
N HIS A 15 4.41 0.93 12.12
CA HIS A 15 3.12 0.45 11.66
C HIS A 15 2.85 -0.92 12.26
N SER A 16 1.60 -1.16 12.65
CA SER A 16 1.16 -2.51 13.02
C SER A 16 1.29 -3.44 11.81
N GLU A 17 1.37 -4.76 12.04
CA GLU A 17 1.42 -5.74 10.94
C GLU A 17 0.18 -5.63 10.05
N ALA A 18 -0.96 -5.38 10.69
CA ALA A 18 -2.22 -5.08 10.04
C ALA A 18 -2.06 -3.87 9.10
N GLU A 19 -1.57 -2.72 9.58
CA GLU A 19 -1.36 -1.53 8.75
C GLU A 19 -0.43 -1.80 7.55
N LYS A 20 0.65 -2.58 7.75
CA LYS A 20 1.56 -2.95 6.67
C LYS A 20 0.89 -3.79 5.59
N ALA A 21 -0.02 -4.68 5.97
CA ALA A 21 -0.74 -5.56 5.04
C ALA A 21 -1.71 -4.80 4.12
N PHE A 22 -2.27 -3.67 4.57
CA PHE A 22 -3.19 -2.85 3.75
C PHE A 22 -2.53 -1.63 3.12
N ARG A 23 -1.23 -1.42 3.32
CA ARG A 23 -0.50 -0.32 2.69
C ARG A 23 -0.10 -0.66 1.25
N PRO A 24 -0.60 0.09 0.27
CA PRO A 24 -0.14 -0.02 -1.09
C PRO A 24 1.27 0.58 -1.24
N TRP A 25 1.89 0.35 -2.40
CA TRP A 25 3.27 0.76 -2.65
C TRP A 25 3.49 2.28 -2.60
N TRP A 26 2.48 3.09 -2.93
CA TRP A 26 2.59 4.55 -2.91
C TRP A 26 2.59 5.11 -1.49
N ASP A 27 1.77 4.58 -0.57
CA ASP A 27 1.81 4.94 0.85
C ASP A 27 3.18 4.58 1.46
N ASN A 28 3.76 3.42 1.10
CA ASN A 28 5.12 3.06 1.52
C ASN A 28 6.17 4.02 0.96
N LEU A 29 6.01 4.49 -0.29
CA LEU A 29 6.92 5.47 -0.88
C LEU A 29 6.80 6.83 -0.19
N GLU A 30 5.58 7.25 0.16
CA GLU A 30 5.33 8.46 0.95
C GLU A 30 6.08 8.43 2.29
N ASP A 31 6.02 7.31 3.01
CA ASP A 31 6.76 7.11 4.26
C ASP A 31 8.28 7.29 4.08
N PHE A 32 8.85 6.71 3.01
CA PHE A 32 10.27 6.84 2.68
C PHE A 32 10.66 8.27 2.31
N LEU A 33 9.80 9.01 1.62
CA LEU A 33 10.03 10.41 1.26
C LEU A 33 10.03 11.30 2.50
N VAL A 34 9.08 11.10 3.41
CA VAL A 34 9.01 11.83 4.68
C VAL A 34 10.20 11.51 5.56
N TYR A 35 10.61 10.25 5.62
CA TYR A 35 11.86 9.83 6.28
C TYR A 35 13.09 10.52 5.69
N GLY A 36 13.18 10.60 4.37
CA GLY A 36 14.24 11.34 3.67
C GLY A 36 14.28 12.81 4.09
N LEU A 37 13.11 13.45 4.24
CA LEU A 37 13.00 14.84 4.66
C LEU A 37 13.44 15.05 6.13
N VAL A 38 13.08 14.14 7.04
CA VAL A 38 13.58 14.14 8.42
C VAL A 38 15.10 13.99 8.44
N MET A 39 15.65 13.05 7.66
CA MET A 39 17.10 12.81 7.62
C MET A 39 17.87 14.01 7.06
N LEU A 40 17.36 14.67 6.02
CA LEU A 40 17.94 15.92 5.52
C LEU A 40 17.94 17.00 6.60
N GLY A 41 16.81 17.18 7.31
CA GLY A 41 16.74 18.12 8.43
C GLY A 41 17.76 17.82 9.53
N LEU A 42 17.97 16.54 9.87
CA LEU A 42 18.95 16.12 10.88
C LEU A 42 20.41 16.25 10.42
N ILE A 43 20.69 16.12 9.12
CA ILE A 43 22.04 16.31 8.56
C ILE A 43 22.41 17.81 8.56
N VAL A 44 21.42 18.67 8.33
CA VAL A 44 21.61 20.12 8.19
C VAL A 44 21.51 20.85 9.54
N ALA A 45 20.83 20.28 10.54
CA ALA A 45 20.74 20.90 11.86
C ALA A 45 22.11 21.13 12.54
N PRO A 46 23.07 20.18 12.53
CA PRO A 46 24.41 20.40 13.06
C PRO A 46 25.16 21.54 12.39
N THR A 47 24.99 21.74 11.08
CA THR A 47 25.66 22.84 10.35
C THR A 47 25.14 24.21 10.77
N ALA A 48 23.90 24.28 11.28
CA ALA A 48 23.32 25.50 11.85
C ALA A 48 23.66 25.69 13.35
N ILE A 49 23.70 24.61 14.15
CA ILE A 49 23.83 24.68 15.62
C ILE A 49 25.29 24.72 16.09
N ILE A 50 26.16 23.87 15.53
CA ILE A 50 27.49 23.61 16.12
C ILE A 50 28.46 24.74 15.78
N ASN A 51 28.26 25.44 14.67
CA ASN A 51 29.18 26.49 14.25
C ASN A 51 29.05 27.81 15.02
N GLY A 52 28.05 27.99 15.90
CA GLY A 52 27.87 29.17 16.77
C GLY A 52 27.49 30.47 16.03
N THR A 53 28.22 30.77 14.97
CA THR A 53 27.96 31.72 13.88
C THR A 53 28.90 31.31 12.73
N PRO A 54 28.42 30.77 11.59
CA PRO A 54 29.29 30.33 10.49
C PRO A 54 29.94 31.49 9.72
N LEU A 55 29.74 32.72 10.18
CA LEU A 55 30.24 33.92 9.51
C LEU A 55 31.61 34.31 10.07
N ASP A 56 32.54 34.54 9.15
CA ASP A 56 33.78 35.28 9.34
C ASP A 56 33.59 36.67 8.75
N CYS A 57 33.60 37.68 9.61
CA CYS A 57 33.32 39.07 9.24
C CYS A 57 34.59 39.89 9.31
N ASN A 58 35.00 40.47 8.19
CA ASN A 58 36.12 41.40 8.11
C ASN A 58 35.59 42.83 7.99
N PHE A 59 36.34 43.77 8.55
CA PHE A 59 36.04 45.19 8.38
C PHE A 59 36.29 45.60 6.93
N CYS A 60 35.34 46.33 6.33
CA CYS A 60 35.45 46.80 4.96
C CYS A 60 36.58 47.83 4.81
N THR A 61 37.66 47.47 4.11
CA THR A 61 38.68 48.41 3.64
C THR A 61 38.31 48.94 2.23
N GLU A 62 38.84 50.11 1.84
CA GLU A 62 38.50 50.79 0.57
C GLU A 62 38.60 49.90 -0.68
N ASP A 63 39.55 48.95 -0.69
CA ASP A 63 39.76 48.04 -1.82
C ASP A 63 38.83 46.81 -1.80
N GLY A 64 38.35 46.38 -0.63
CA GLY A 64 37.55 45.16 -0.47
C GLY A 64 36.05 45.36 -0.71
N CYS A 65 35.50 46.51 -0.30
CA CYS A 65 34.05 46.78 -0.38
C CYS A 65 33.66 47.87 -1.37
N LYS A 66 34.55 48.22 -2.31
CA LYS A 66 34.35 49.33 -3.26
C LYS A 66 33.06 49.20 -4.06
N ASP A 67 32.78 48.02 -4.60
CA ASP A 67 31.58 47.74 -5.41
C ASP A 67 30.28 47.92 -4.60
N TYR A 68 30.32 47.60 -3.30
CA TYR A 68 29.16 47.77 -2.41
C TYR A 68 28.88 49.25 -2.13
N PHE A 69 29.92 50.04 -1.86
CA PHE A 69 29.79 51.48 -1.61
C PHE A 69 29.31 52.24 -2.85
N GLU A 70 29.82 51.88 -4.04
CA GLU A 70 29.35 52.44 -5.31
C GLU A 70 27.87 52.13 -5.56
N ARG A 71 27.40 50.93 -5.20
CA ARG A 71 26.00 50.52 -5.37
C ARG A 71 25.06 51.18 -4.36
N THR A 72 25.51 51.45 -3.14
CA THR A 72 24.66 51.95 -2.05
C THR A 72 24.73 53.45 -1.80
N ASN A 73 25.57 54.20 -2.54
CA ASN A 73 25.78 55.64 -2.38
C ASN A 73 26.14 56.05 -0.93
N THR A 74 26.74 55.16 -0.15
CA THR A 74 27.19 55.43 1.21
C THR A 74 28.63 55.93 1.16
N SER A 75 28.87 57.14 1.67
CA SER A 75 30.21 57.71 1.73
C SER A 75 31.03 57.02 2.83
N HIS A 76 32.21 56.52 2.46
CA HIS A 76 33.28 56.12 3.37
C HIS A 76 33.45 57.18 4.46
N ARG A 77 33.27 56.82 5.74
CA ARG A 77 33.45 57.80 6.83
C ARG A 77 34.59 57.51 7.78
N ASP A 78 35.04 56.27 7.92
CA ASP A 78 35.98 55.94 9.00
C ASP A 78 37.16 55.11 8.48
N ALA A 79 38.36 55.66 8.58
CA ALA A 79 39.63 55.05 8.17
C ALA A 79 40.20 54.08 9.22
N GLU A 80 39.64 54.08 10.44
CA GLU A 80 40.13 53.29 11.56
C GLU A 80 39.08 52.23 11.97
N PRO A 81 39.48 50.97 12.18
CA PRO A 81 38.57 49.93 12.63
C PRO A 81 38.12 50.22 14.07
N PRO A 82 36.81 50.16 14.37
CA PRO A 82 36.34 50.30 15.73
C PRO A 82 36.79 49.09 16.58
N ASP A 83 37.11 49.32 17.86
CA ASP A 83 37.55 48.29 18.81
C ASP A 83 36.38 47.41 19.33
N TYR A 84 35.50 46.97 18.42
CA TYR A 84 34.43 46.04 18.73
C TYR A 84 34.99 44.61 18.82
N ASN A 85 34.50 43.85 19.80
CA ASN A 85 34.84 42.44 19.89
C ASN A 85 34.33 41.68 18.65
N PHE A 86 35.23 41.02 17.93
CA PHE A 86 34.94 40.22 16.74
C PHE A 86 33.80 39.22 16.94
N TRP A 87 33.70 38.60 18.12
CA TRP A 87 32.61 37.68 18.44
C TRP A 87 31.25 38.37 18.51
N TRP A 88 31.22 39.60 19.02
CA TRP A 88 29.99 40.40 19.07
C TRP A 88 29.56 40.84 17.67
N VAL A 89 30.48 41.29 16.82
CA VAL A 89 30.20 41.66 15.42
C VAL A 89 29.63 40.47 14.65
N LYS A 90 30.25 39.29 14.76
CA LYS A 90 29.73 38.05 14.17
C LYS A 90 28.30 37.75 14.58
N LYS A 91 28.03 37.79 15.89
CA LYS A 91 26.71 37.49 16.44
C LYS A 91 25.68 38.53 16.01
N TYR A 92 26.05 39.80 16.00
CA TYR A 92 25.18 40.90 15.56
C TYR A 92 24.81 40.73 14.09
N CYS A 93 25.80 40.54 13.21
CA CYS A 93 25.58 40.39 11.77
C CYS A 93 24.83 39.11 11.42
N THR A 94 25.07 38.01 12.15
CA THR A 94 24.28 36.78 11.97
C THR A 94 22.80 36.98 12.28
N MET A 95 22.46 37.81 13.27
CA MET A 95 21.07 38.03 13.69
C MET A 95 20.36 39.16 12.92
N THR A 96 21.10 40.07 12.28
CA THR A 96 20.53 41.27 11.63
C THR A 96 20.62 41.24 10.12
N ALA A 97 21.69 40.69 9.54
CA ALA A 97 21.95 40.72 8.11
C ALA A 97 21.59 39.40 7.40
N VAL A 98 21.67 38.26 8.09
CA VAL A 98 21.28 36.96 7.53
C VAL A 98 19.76 36.84 7.52
N ASP A 99 19.21 36.32 6.42
CA ASP A 99 17.79 36.06 6.33
C ASP A 99 17.35 35.00 7.36
N GLY A 100 16.26 35.29 8.06
CA GLY A 100 15.68 34.37 9.05
C GLY A 100 15.34 33.02 8.44
N PHE A 101 14.97 32.97 7.15
CA PHE A 101 14.68 31.70 6.48
C PHE A 101 15.90 30.77 6.47
N ILE A 102 17.09 31.29 6.13
CA ILE A 102 18.34 30.53 6.09
C ILE A 102 18.72 30.06 7.50
N LEU A 103 18.61 30.95 8.49
CA LEU A 103 18.95 30.64 9.88
C LEU A 103 18.06 29.52 10.45
N TYR A 104 16.77 29.51 10.11
CA TYR A 104 15.81 28.53 10.61
C TYR A 104 15.56 27.35 9.66
N PHE A 105 16.24 27.28 8.53
CA PHE A 105 15.99 26.31 7.47
C PHE A 105 15.94 24.84 7.95
N PRO A 106 16.93 24.29 8.67
CA PRO A 106 16.86 22.91 9.16
C PRO A 106 15.68 22.67 10.12
N TYR A 107 15.27 23.66 10.91
CA TYR A 107 14.10 23.54 11.78
C TYR A 107 12.80 23.57 10.98
N ILE A 108 12.72 24.40 9.94
CA ILE A 108 11.60 24.43 9.00
C ILE A 108 11.45 23.06 8.33
N LEU A 109 12.55 22.44 7.87
CA LEU A 109 12.54 21.07 7.32
C LEU A 109 11.95 20.05 8.31
N LEU A 110 12.44 20.05 9.55
CA LEU A 110 11.95 19.12 10.59
C LEU A 110 10.47 19.35 10.94
N ILE A 111 10.03 20.61 11.03
CA ILE A 111 8.63 20.96 11.30
C ILE A 111 7.75 20.51 10.14
N MET A 112 8.16 20.71 8.89
CA MET A 112 7.41 20.25 7.72
C MET A 112 7.24 18.74 7.71
N ALA A 113 8.33 17.98 7.95
CA ALA A 113 8.25 16.53 8.05
C ALA A 113 7.28 16.10 9.16
N LEU A 114 7.42 16.70 10.35
CA LEU A 114 6.58 16.39 11.49
C LEU A 114 5.10 16.72 11.22
N MET A 115 4.80 17.82 10.54
CA MET A 115 3.44 18.18 10.16
C MET A 115 2.81 17.13 9.23
N ILE A 116 3.55 16.63 8.24
CA ILE A 116 3.08 15.58 7.33
C ILE A 116 2.81 14.27 8.11
N VAL A 117 3.77 13.82 8.93
CA VAL A 117 3.61 12.63 9.80
C VAL A 117 2.41 12.78 10.73
N LEU A 118 2.22 13.98 11.31
CA LEU A 118 1.18 14.23 12.29
C LEU A 118 -0.20 14.09 11.66
N ILE A 119 -0.39 14.52 10.42
CA ILE A 119 -1.65 14.33 9.68
C ILE A 119 -1.97 12.84 9.61
N GLU A 120 -1.07 12.01 9.12
CA GLU A 120 -1.28 10.57 9.04
C GLU A 120 -1.60 9.94 10.41
N ARG A 121 -0.79 10.23 11.44
CA ARG A 121 -0.93 9.63 12.77
C ARG A 121 -2.20 10.05 13.49
N VAL A 122 -2.58 11.32 13.37
CA VAL A 122 -3.84 11.83 13.93
C VAL A 122 -5.02 11.14 13.29
N PHE A 123 -4.99 10.92 11.97
CA PHE A 123 -6.08 10.26 11.26
C PHE A 123 -6.25 8.80 11.68
N ILE A 124 -5.17 8.01 11.76
CA ILE A 124 -5.25 6.61 12.22
C ILE A 124 -5.88 6.52 13.62
N ARG A 125 -5.49 7.43 14.52
CA ARG A 125 -5.96 7.44 15.90
C ARG A 125 -7.40 7.92 16.05
N ILE A 126 -7.79 8.99 15.35
CA ILE A 126 -9.13 9.57 15.45
C ILE A 126 -10.20 8.58 14.98
N PHE A 127 -9.92 7.84 13.90
CA PHE A 127 -10.97 7.06 13.25
C PHE A 127 -11.17 5.66 13.80
N GLN A 128 -10.42 5.28 14.85
CA GLN A 128 -10.41 3.89 15.36
C GLN A 128 -10.21 2.86 14.23
N ALA A 129 -9.66 3.31 13.10
CA ALA A 129 -9.49 2.51 11.90
C ALA A 129 -8.51 1.37 12.17
N GLY A 130 -7.52 1.61 13.04
CA GLY A 130 -6.59 0.59 13.53
C GLY A 130 -7.29 -0.63 14.12
N LEU A 131 -8.32 -0.46 14.96
CA LEU A 131 -9.03 -1.61 15.56
C LEU A 131 -9.80 -2.43 14.53
N LYS A 132 -10.47 -1.76 13.59
CA LYS A 132 -11.20 -2.44 12.51
C LYS A 132 -10.26 -3.18 11.56
N LEU A 133 -9.13 -2.56 11.26
CA LEU A 133 -8.11 -3.09 10.37
C LEU A 133 -7.35 -4.25 11.03
N GLU A 134 -7.08 -4.19 12.34
CA GLU A 134 -6.56 -5.30 13.14
C GLU A 134 -7.55 -6.47 13.23
N ALA A 135 -8.84 -6.20 13.48
CA ALA A 135 -9.86 -7.24 13.48
C ALA A 135 -9.93 -7.97 12.12
N PHE A 136 -9.88 -7.20 11.03
CA PHE A 136 -9.88 -7.77 9.68
C PHE A 136 -8.57 -8.51 9.37
N TYR A 137 -7.41 -7.99 9.78
CA TYR A 137 -6.13 -8.68 9.63
C TYR A 137 -6.09 -10.00 10.42
N SER A 138 -6.65 -10.03 11.63
CA SER A 138 -6.74 -11.25 12.43
C SER A 138 -7.57 -12.35 11.74
N LEU A 139 -8.57 -11.99 10.95
CA LEU A 139 -9.32 -12.94 10.12
C LEU A 139 -8.48 -13.47 8.96
N ILE A 140 -7.70 -12.60 8.30
CA ILE A 140 -6.79 -13.03 7.24
C ILE A 140 -5.75 -14.00 7.79
N GLN A 141 -5.16 -13.67 8.94
CA GLN A 141 -4.16 -14.52 9.56
C GLN A 141 -4.74 -15.89 9.91
N LYS A 142 -5.95 -15.94 10.47
CA LYS A 142 -6.66 -17.21 10.71
C LYS A 142 -6.94 -18.00 9.43
N ASP A 143 -7.39 -17.36 8.34
CA ASP A 143 -7.61 -18.03 7.05
C ASP A 143 -6.31 -18.62 6.47
N ILE A 144 -5.17 -17.92 6.66
CA ILE A 144 -3.85 -18.40 6.27
C ILE A 144 -3.38 -19.56 7.17
N GLU A 145 -3.53 -19.43 8.49
CA GLU A 145 -3.16 -20.46 9.47
C GLU A 145 -3.98 -21.74 9.26
N GLU A 146 -5.29 -21.64 9.04
CA GLU A 146 -6.14 -22.80 8.73
C GLU A 146 -5.77 -23.46 7.41
N THR A 147 -5.37 -22.67 6.41
CA THR A 147 -4.81 -23.22 5.18
C THR A 147 -3.55 -24.06 5.42
N GLN A 148 -2.82 -23.80 6.51
CA GLN A 148 -1.54 -24.43 6.85
C GLN A 148 -1.65 -25.55 7.92
N GLU A 149 -2.52 -25.41 8.92
CA GLU A 149 -2.68 -26.33 10.07
C GLU A 149 -3.67 -27.49 9.86
N ASP A 150 -4.23 -27.57 8.65
CA ASP A 150 -5.35 -28.39 8.21
C ASP A 150 -5.13 -29.94 8.21
N PHE A 151 -4.25 -30.47 9.07
CA PHE A 151 -3.80 -31.86 9.09
C PHE A 151 -4.10 -32.66 10.38
N SER A 152 -4.75 -32.10 11.41
CA SER A 152 -4.76 -32.78 12.74
C SER A 152 -6.08 -32.97 13.50
N SER A 153 -7.24 -32.43 13.08
CA SER A 153 -8.43 -32.48 13.94
C SER A 153 -9.76 -32.80 13.23
N THR A 154 -10.49 -33.77 13.78
CA THR A 154 -11.88 -34.15 13.50
C THR A 154 -12.90 -33.06 13.89
N ASN A 155 -12.46 -31.86 14.26
CA ASN A 155 -13.29 -30.74 14.73
C ASN A 155 -13.56 -29.68 13.63
N GLN A 156 -13.24 -29.97 12.37
CA GLN A 156 -13.35 -29.05 11.22
C GLN A 156 -14.71 -28.37 11.09
N ASP A 157 -15.82 -29.09 11.31
CA ASP A 157 -17.17 -28.52 11.19
C ASP A 157 -17.46 -27.45 12.26
N VAL A 158 -16.86 -27.58 13.44
CA VAL A 158 -17.04 -26.62 14.55
C VAL A 158 -16.20 -25.38 14.32
N GLU A 159 -14.95 -25.54 13.89
CA GLU A 159 -14.00 -24.45 13.64
C GLU A 159 -14.44 -23.57 12.46
N GLU A 160 -14.86 -24.19 11.35
CA GLU A 160 -15.41 -23.48 10.20
C GLU A 160 -16.67 -22.67 10.56
N SER A 161 -17.52 -23.20 11.46
CA SER A 161 -18.70 -22.49 11.94
C SER A 161 -18.36 -21.28 12.82
N ILE A 162 -17.26 -21.33 13.58
CA ILE A 162 -16.78 -20.24 14.43
C ILE A 162 -16.20 -19.13 13.55
N ASN A 163 -15.47 -19.49 12.50
CA ASN A 163 -14.89 -18.53 11.56
C ASN A 163 -15.94 -17.83 10.72
N ASN A 164 -16.99 -18.53 10.32
CA ASN A 164 -18.13 -17.89 9.67
C ASN A 164 -18.79 -16.86 10.61
N LYS A 165 -18.91 -17.16 11.92
CA LYS A 165 -19.46 -16.21 12.89
C LYS A 165 -18.57 -14.98 13.08
N THR A 166 -17.26 -15.15 13.23
CA THR A 166 -16.32 -14.03 13.38
C THR A 166 -16.23 -13.21 12.10
N ALA A 167 -16.25 -13.84 10.92
CA ALA A 167 -16.30 -13.16 9.63
C ALA A 167 -17.58 -12.32 9.47
N ILE A 168 -18.74 -12.87 9.88
CA ILE A 168 -20.02 -12.13 9.87
C ILE A 168 -20.01 -10.96 10.86
N GLU A 169 -19.45 -11.14 12.06
CA GLU A 169 -19.34 -10.07 13.06
C GLU A 169 -18.48 -8.91 12.54
N VAL A 170 -17.32 -9.22 11.96
CA VAL A 170 -16.45 -8.22 11.35
C VAL A 170 -17.14 -7.54 10.18
N LEU A 171 -17.79 -8.31 9.29
CA LEU A 171 -18.55 -7.77 8.17
C LEU A 171 -19.64 -6.80 8.63
N HIS A 172 -20.37 -7.14 9.70
CA HIS A 172 -21.41 -6.29 10.27
C HIS A 172 -20.82 -5.00 10.87
N SER A 173 -19.64 -5.06 11.48
CA SER A 173 -18.89 -3.89 11.96
C SER A 173 -18.54 -2.90 10.84
N PHE A 174 -18.28 -3.40 9.62
CA PHE A 174 -18.06 -2.56 8.44
C PHE A 174 -19.36 -2.07 7.79
N SER A 175 -20.41 -2.89 7.76
CA SER A 175 -21.70 -2.51 7.19
C SER A 175 -22.40 -1.39 7.96
N SER A 176 -22.22 -1.32 9.28
CA SER A 176 -22.93 -0.36 10.13
C SER A 176 -22.38 1.07 10.07
N SER A 177 -21.13 1.27 9.62
CA SER A 177 -20.49 2.59 9.61
C SER A 177 -19.55 2.76 8.43
N SER A 178 -19.97 3.58 7.45
CA SER A 178 -19.25 3.89 6.21
C SER A 178 -18.16 4.96 6.37
N ASN A 179 -17.50 4.99 7.52
CA ASN A 179 -16.60 6.08 7.84
C ASN A 179 -15.20 5.83 7.28
N PHE A 180 -14.77 4.58 7.09
CA PHE A 180 -13.37 4.30 6.74
C PHE A 180 -12.98 4.90 5.38
N PHE A 181 -13.81 4.73 4.34
CA PHE A 181 -13.56 5.30 3.01
C PHE A 181 -13.50 6.84 3.05
N VAL A 182 -14.48 7.46 3.73
CA VAL A 182 -14.54 8.92 3.84
C VAL A 182 -13.31 9.46 4.57
N CYS A 183 -12.86 8.76 5.60
CA CYS A 183 -11.70 9.16 6.38
C CYS A 183 -10.41 9.04 5.58
N TYR A 184 -10.24 7.94 4.84
CA TYR A 184 -9.11 7.78 3.93
C TYR A 184 -9.11 8.88 2.86
N LEU A 185 -10.26 9.20 2.28
CA LEU A 185 -10.39 10.29 1.32
C LEU A 185 -10.05 11.66 1.92
N VAL A 186 -10.60 12.01 3.09
CA VAL A 186 -10.33 13.29 3.78
C VAL A 186 -8.85 13.39 4.14
N ARG A 187 -8.23 12.29 4.59
CA ARG A 187 -6.79 12.22 4.85
C ARG A 187 -6.00 12.61 3.61
N THR A 188 -6.21 11.92 2.49
CA THR A 188 -5.49 12.18 1.22
C THR A 188 -5.70 13.60 0.73
N VAL A 189 -6.91 14.16 0.86
CA VAL A 189 -7.20 15.55 0.49
C VAL A 189 -6.40 16.53 1.36
N ILE A 190 -6.39 16.34 2.68
CA ILE A 190 -5.63 17.22 3.58
C ILE A 190 -4.12 17.11 3.34
N GLU A 191 -3.60 15.90 3.19
CA GLU A 191 -2.18 15.67 2.87
C GLU A 191 -1.80 16.39 1.56
N THR A 192 -2.61 16.24 0.51
CA THR A 192 -2.40 16.91 -0.78
C THR A 192 -2.39 18.43 -0.63
N VAL A 193 -3.35 19.00 0.10
CA VAL A 193 -3.44 20.45 0.32
C VAL A 193 -2.25 20.97 1.13
N VAL A 194 -1.91 20.31 2.25
CA VAL A 194 -0.79 20.73 3.10
C VAL A 194 0.53 20.61 2.36
N ALA A 195 0.80 19.50 1.66
CA ALA A 195 2.01 19.34 0.86
C ALA A 195 2.10 20.39 -0.26
N SER A 196 0.98 20.75 -0.89
CA SER A 196 0.95 21.79 -1.93
C SER A 196 1.26 23.17 -1.36
N LEU A 197 0.72 23.50 -0.18
CA LEU A 197 1.01 24.75 0.52
C LEU A 197 2.47 24.82 0.96
N LEU A 198 3.04 23.73 1.49
CA LEU A 198 4.45 23.66 1.88
C LEU A 198 5.38 23.80 0.67
N LEU A 199 5.07 23.13 -0.44
CA LEU A 199 5.84 23.26 -1.68
C LEU A 199 5.79 24.69 -2.22
N ALA A 200 4.60 25.29 -2.31
CA ALA A 200 4.45 26.67 -2.76
C ALA A 200 5.22 27.63 -1.84
N TRP A 201 5.10 27.46 -0.52
CA TRP A 201 5.84 28.25 0.46
C TRP A 201 7.37 28.16 0.26
N LEU A 202 7.91 26.95 0.08
CA LEU A 202 9.33 26.75 -0.18
C LEU A 202 9.78 27.38 -1.50
N ILE A 203 8.94 27.34 -2.54
CA ILE A 203 9.29 27.95 -3.82
C ILE A 203 9.29 29.49 -3.71
N PHE A 204 8.24 30.07 -3.13
CA PHE A 204 8.08 31.53 -3.06
C PHE A 204 8.99 32.19 -2.02
N MET A 205 9.23 31.56 -0.87
CA MET A 205 10.07 32.13 0.19
C MET A 205 11.50 31.60 0.12
N GLY A 206 11.70 30.33 -0.23
CA GLY A 206 13.01 29.68 -0.17
C GLY A 206 13.96 30.09 -1.29
N PHE A 207 13.50 30.11 -2.55
CA PHE A 207 14.38 30.48 -3.68
C PHE A 207 14.87 31.92 -3.61
N PRO A 208 14.02 32.95 -3.37
CA PRO A 208 14.49 34.33 -3.30
C PRO A 208 15.45 34.58 -2.13
N SER A 209 15.26 33.85 -1.02
CA SER A 209 16.12 33.98 0.16
C SER A 209 17.53 33.43 -0.10
N MET A 210 17.64 32.35 -0.88
CA MET A 210 18.92 31.66 -1.15
C MET A 210 19.65 32.13 -2.43
N GLN A 211 19.14 33.12 -3.17
CA GLN A 211 19.79 33.68 -4.36
C GLN A 211 20.64 34.94 -4.07
N ARG A 212 20.94 35.24 -2.80
CA ARG A 212 21.76 36.41 -2.45
C ARG A 212 23.26 36.20 -2.70
N ASP A 213 23.98 37.30 -2.83
CA ASP A 213 25.42 37.34 -3.10
C ASP A 213 26.23 36.54 -2.06
N GLU A 214 27.38 36.00 -2.47
CA GLU A 214 28.31 35.18 -1.66
C GLU A 214 28.83 35.93 -0.42
N PHE A 215 28.74 37.25 -0.43
CA PHE A 215 29.17 38.16 0.63
C PHE A 215 27.98 38.87 1.26
N ILE A 216 27.90 38.82 2.59
CA ILE A 216 26.86 39.50 3.36
C ILE A 216 27.44 40.78 3.94
N HIS A 217 26.94 41.93 3.47
CA HIS A 217 27.32 43.22 4.03
C HIS A 217 26.44 43.56 5.24
N CYS A 218 27.09 43.94 6.34
CA CYS A 218 26.45 44.23 7.61
C CYS A 218 26.89 45.61 8.12
N ASN A 219 25.94 46.43 8.57
CA ASN A 219 26.23 47.72 9.20
C ASN A 219 26.10 47.60 10.72
N VAL A 220 27.20 47.84 11.43
CA VAL A 220 27.28 47.81 12.88
C VAL A 220 27.54 49.23 13.37
N HIS A 221 26.48 49.92 13.81
CA HIS A 221 26.54 51.30 14.34
C HIS A 221 27.26 52.32 13.43
N GLY A 222 27.19 52.17 12.11
CA GLY A 222 27.84 53.06 11.14
C GLY A 222 29.07 52.46 10.47
N TYR A 223 29.58 51.34 10.99
CA TYR A 223 30.74 50.64 10.45
C TYR A 223 30.30 49.44 9.60
N HIS A 224 30.85 49.34 8.39
CA HIS A 224 30.52 48.28 7.45
C HIS A 224 31.48 47.09 7.57
N TYR A 225 30.90 45.90 7.64
CA TYR A 225 31.60 44.63 7.67
C TYR A 225 31.14 43.77 6.49
N GLU A 226 32.10 43.06 5.90
CA GLU A 226 31.87 42.02 4.91
C GLU A 226 32.00 40.66 5.58
N CYS A 227 30.94 39.86 5.53
CA CYS A 227 30.89 38.55 6.15
C CYS A 227 30.80 37.44 5.10
N ALA A 228 31.66 36.44 5.23
CA ALA A 228 31.69 35.23 4.40
C ALA A 228 31.69 33.96 5.29
N GLY A 229 31.61 32.76 4.67
CA GLY A 229 31.72 31.48 5.40
C GLY A 229 30.40 30.73 5.60
N HIS A 230 29.27 31.31 5.20
CA HIS A 230 28.01 30.58 5.16
C HIS A 230 27.98 29.65 3.91
N PRO A 231 27.83 28.32 4.06
CA PRO A 231 27.85 27.38 2.94
C PRO A 231 26.52 27.41 2.15
N GLN A 232 26.25 28.54 1.48
CA GLN A 232 24.99 28.80 0.79
C GLN A 232 24.69 27.76 -0.30
N GLU A 233 25.69 27.34 -1.07
CA GLU A 233 25.53 26.31 -2.10
C GLU A 233 24.98 25.01 -1.53
N PHE A 234 25.49 24.58 -0.37
CA PHE A 234 25.01 23.38 0.31
C PHE A 234 23.52 23.51 0.66
N TYR A 235 23.08 24.65 1.19
CA TYR A 235 21.67 24.90 1.50
C TYR A 235 20.80 24.93 0.25
N VAL A 236 21.29 25.47 -0.87
CA VAL A 236 20.59 25.46 -2.16
C VAL A 236 20.40 24.02 -2.66
N TYR A 237 21.43 23.17 -2.57
CA TYR A 237 21.31 21.75 -2.95
C TYR A 237 20.30 21.02 -2.07
N VAL A 238 20.32 21.25 -0.75
CA VAL A 238 19.35 20.64 0.17
C VAL A 238 17.93 21.14 -0.12
N LEU A 239 17.75 22.44 -0.40
CA LEU A 239 16.45 23.01 -0.79
C LEU A 239 15.94 22.35 -2.07
N LEU A 240 16.78 22.21 -3.10
CA LEU A 240 16.42 21.57 -4.36
C LEU A 240 16.02 20.10 -4.15
N VAL A 241 16.78 19.33 -3.37
CA VAL A 241 16.44 17.95 -3.03
C VAL A 241 15.12 17.89 -2.25
N THR A 242 14.90 18.80 -1.31
CA THR A 242 13.64 18.88 -0.53
C THR A 242 12.44 19.17 -1.44
N VAL A 243 12.59 20.13 -2.37
CA VAL A 243 11.57 20.45 -3.38
C VAL A 243 11.30 19.23 -4.26
N ALA A 244 12.33 18.52 -4.71
CA ALA A 244 12.17 17.28 -5.48
C ALA A 244 11.42 16.20 -4.70
N ILE A 245 11.77 15.98 -3.43
CA ILE A 245 11.07 15.03 -2.54
C ILE A 245 9.59 15.40 -2.41
N LEU A 246 9.27 16.67 -2.17
CA LEU A 246 7.89 17.14 -2.05
C LEU A 246 7.09 17.03 -3.36
N VAL A 247 7.73 17.25 -4.50
CA VAL A 247 7.10 17.06 -5.82
C VAL A 247 6.75 15.59 -6.03
N VAL A 248 7.67 14.66 -5.73
CA VAL A 248 7.38 13.22 -5.81
C VAL A 248 6.29 12.83 -4.83
N TYR A 249 6.33 13.36 -3.60
CA TYR A 249 5.30 13.15 -2.59
C TYR A 249 3.92 13.59 -3.08
N LEU A 250 3.82 14.78 -3.69
CA LEU A 250 2.57 15.26 -4.30
C LEU A 250 2.08 14.37 -5.44
N PHE A 251 2.98 13.82 -6.26
CA PHE A 251 2.59 12.87 -7.29
C PHE A 251 2.01 11.57 -6.69
N CYS A 252 2.57 11.08 -5.58
CA CYS A 252 1.98 9.94 -4.84
C CYS A 252 0.59 10.27 -4.31
N CYS A 253 0.41 11.43 -3.66
CA CYS A 253 -0.89 11.83 -3.13
C CYS A 253 -1.94 12.03 -4.24
N LEU A 254 -1.54 12.63 -5.37
CA LEU A 254 -2.41 12.80 -6.53
C LEU A 254 -2.77 11.44 -7.15
N TYR A 255 -1.80 10.52 -7.24
CA TYR A 255 -2.07 9.16 -7.71
C TYR A 255 -3.06 8.45 -6.79
N ASN A 256 -2.89 8.54 -5.47
CA ASN A 256 -3.80 7.97 -4.48
C ASN A 256 -5.22 8.56 -4.62
N PHE A 257 -5.31 9.90 -4.70
CA PHE A 257 -6.57 10.59 -4.91
C PHE A 257 -7.28 10.15 -6.20
N VAL A 258 -6.54 10.06 -7.31
CA VAL A 258 -7.04 9.59 -8.60
C VAL A 258 -7.48 8.12 -8.53
N TRP A 259 -6.72 7.28 -7.83
CA TRP A 259 -7.05 5.87 -7.61
C TRP A 259 -8.35 5.70 -6.81
N LEU A 260 -8.57 6.52 -5.78
CA LEU A 260 -9.82 6.53 -5.00
C LEU A 260 -11.02 7.03 -5.80
N LEU A 261 -10.85 8.04 -6.66
CA LEU A 261 -11.92 8.58 -7.50
C LEU A 261 -12.29 7.66 -8.66
N MET A 262 -11.32 6.89 -9.18
CA MET A 262 -11.53 5.97 -10.29
C MET A 262 -11.53 4.51 -9.80
N PRO A 263 -12.71 3.98 -9.41
CA PRO A 263 -12.82 2.60 -8.93
C PRO A 263 -12.44 1.53 -9.96
N GLN A 264 -12.20 1.88 -11.22
CA GLN A 264 -11.75 0.96 -12.27
C GLN A 264 -10.24 0.67 -12.24
N LEU A 265 -9.46 1.47 -11.51
CA LEU A 265 -8.01 1.26 -11.36
C LEU A 265 -7.68 0.09 -10.42
N GLY A 266 -8.55 -0.22 -9.47
CA GLY A 266 -8.39 -1.36 -8.55
C GLY A 266 -8.37 -2.70 -9.30
N SER A 267 -7.39 -3.54 -8.98
CA SER A 267 -7.23 -4.86 -9.59
C SER A 267 -8.44 -5.76 -9.32
N LEU A 268 -8.88 -5.84 -8.07
CA LEU A 268 -10.07 -6.59 -7.67
C LEU A 268 -11.36 -5.95 -8.20
N SER A 269 -11.50 -4.62 -8.12
CA SER A 269 -12.69 -3.96 -8.71
C SER A 269 -12.84 -4.21 -10.21
N ARG A 270 -11.74 -4.31 -10.97
CA ARG A 270 -11.75 -4.70 -12.38
C ARG A 270 -12.24 -6.14 -12.57
N VAL A 271 -11.77 -7.07 -11.74
CA VAL A 271 -12.21 -8.47 -11.73
C VAL A 271 -13.70 -8.57 -11.41
N MET A 272 -14.16 -7.86 -10.38
CA MET A 272 -15.56 -7.86 -9.94
C MET A 272 -16.49 -7.15 -10.92
N SER A 273 -16.04 -6.10 -11.59
CA SER A 273 -16.81 -5.44 -12.65
C SER A 273 -17.01 -6.36 -13.86
N LYS A 274 -15.97 -7.11 -14.26
CA LYS A 274 -16.08 -8.15 -15.29
C LYS A 274 -17.04 -9.26 -14.84
N TYR A 275 -16.97 -9.70 -13.58
CA TYR A 275 -17.92 -10.67 -13.01
C TYR A 275 -19.36 -10.20 -13.12
N ARG A 276 -19.66 -8.98 -12.66
CA ARG A 276 -20.99 -8.37 -12.78
C ARG A 276 -21.46 -8.30 -14.24
N THR A 277 -20.59 -7.88 -15.14
CA THR A 277 -20.93 -7.75 -16.58
C THR A 277 -21.23 -9.10 -17.22
N MET A 278 -20.46 -10.15 -16.88
CA MET A 278 -20.71 -11.50 -17.40
C MET A 278 -22.01 -12.09 -16.87
N LEU A 279 -22.28 -11.94 -15.57
CA LEU A 279 -23.54 -12.38 -14.99
C LEU A 279 -24.74 -11.68 -15.61
N ARG A 280 -24.65 -10.36 -15.84
CA ARG A 280 -25.71 -9.57 -16.48
C ARG A 280 -26.03 -10.05 -17.91
N LYS A 281 -25.03 -10.54 -18.65
CA LYS A 281 -25.23 -11.11 -19.99
C LYS A 281 -25.93 -12.48 -19.96
N ARG A 282 -25.76 -13.25 -18.88
CA ARG A 282 -26.38 -14.59 -18.75
C ARG A 282 -27.85 -14.51 -18.33
N TYR A 283 -28.21 -13.54 -17.50
CA TYR A 283 -29.55 -13.41 -16.92
C TYR A 283 -30.42 -12.32 -17.56
N ASP A 284 -30.17 -12.04 -18.84
CA ASP A 284 -30.94 -11.16 -19.75
C ASP A 284 -31.68 -9.98 -19.07
N GLY A 285 -30.91 -9.09 -18.44
CA GLY A 285 -31.42 -7.79 -18.00
C GLY A 285 -32.12 -7.73 -16.64
N ASN A 286 -32.18 -8.80 -15.86
CA ASN A 286 -32.68 -8.75 -14.48
C ASN A 286 -31.86 -7.76 -13.59
N GLU A 287 -32.49 -7.22 -12.55
CA GLU A 287 -31.86 -6.26 -11.62
C GLU A 287 -30.61 -6.86 -10.96
N ASP A 288 -29.55 -6.06 -10.83
CA ASP A 288 -28.25 -6.50 -10.27
C ASP A 288 -28.39 -7.12 -8.86
N THR A 289 -29.38 -6.67 -8.10
CA THR A 289 -29.74 -7.18 -6.76
C THR A 289 -30.16 -8.65 -6.79
N THR A 290 -30.96 -9.05 -7.78
CA THR A 290 -31.46 -10.43 -7.93
C THR A 290 -30.40 -11.40 -8.44
N ILE A 291 -29.46 -10.94 -9.26
CA ILE A 291 -28.45 -11.79 -9.90
C ILE A 291 -27.25 -12.02 -8.97
N LEU A 292 -26.80 -10.96 -8.29
CA LEU A 292 -25.65 -11.04 -7.39
C LEU A 292 -26.05 -11.50 -5.98
N GLY A 293 -27.34 -11.38 -5.61
CA GLY A 293 -27.83 -11.80 -4.31
C GLY A 293 -27.06 -11.12 -3.19
N GLU A 294 -26.43 -11.93 -2.34
CA GLU A 294 -25.72 -11.43 -1.17
C GLU A 294 -24.47 -10.62 -1.51
N LEU A 295 -23.77 -10.99 -2.58
CA LEU A 295 -22.57 -10.30 -3.03
C LEU A 295 -22.81 -8.81 -3.32
N HIS A 296 -24.02 -8.45 -3.76
CA HIS A 296 -24.35 -7.06 -4.04
C HIS A 296 -24.32 -6.22 -2.78
N TRP A 297 -24.94 -6.69 -1.70
CA TRP A 297 -24.96 -5.95 -0.44
C TRP A 297 -23.60 -6.00 0.26
N ILE A 298 -22.90 -7.13 0.20
CA ILE A 298 -21.59 -7.31 0.83
C ILE A 298 -20.54 -6.40 0.19
N TYR A 299 -20.33 -6.52 -1.13
CA TYR A 299 -19.20 -5.88 -1.81
C TYR A 299 -19.58 -4.58 -2.55
N PHE A 300 -20.71 -4.55 -3.26
CA PHE A 300 -21.04 -3.40 -4.12
C PHE A 300 -21.70 -2.24 -3.36
N ASN A 301 -22.45 -2.53 -2.30
CA ASN A 301 -23.09 -1.52 -1.46
C ASN A 301 -22.14 -0.95 -0.39
N ASN A 302 -21.22 -1.76 0.15
CA ASN A 302 -20.28 -1.32 1.18
C ASN A 302 -18.98 -0.77 0.58
N ARG A 303 -18.87 0.56 0.51
CA ARG A 303 -17.65 1.25 0.05
C ARG A 303 -16.41 0.93 0.88
N ASP A 304 -16.55 0.80 2.19
CA ASP A 304 -15.43 0.55 3.11
C ASP A 304 -14.81 -0.82 2.89
N LEU A 305 -15.64 -1.87 2.83
CA LEU A 305 -15.18 -3.24 2.55
C LEU A 305 -14.58 -3.32 1.15
N LYS A 306 -15.21 -2.66 0.17
CA LYS A 306 -14.68 -2.59 -1.18
C LYS A 306 -13.28 -1.98 -1.21
N LEU A 307 -13.09 -0.82 -0.57
CA LEU A 307 -11.79 -0.16 -0.48
C LEU A 307 -10.76 -1.08 0.17
N LEU A 308 -11.10 -1.70 1.30
CA LEU A 308 -10.17 -2.51 2.07
C LEU A 308 -9.75 -3.79 1.31
N LEU A 309 -10.67 -4.44 0.61
CA LEU A 309 -10.37 -5.57 -0.27
C LEU A 309 -9.57 -5.16 -1.51
N ASP A 310 -9.81 -3.96 -2.06
CA ASP A 310 -9.01 -3.41 -3.17
C ASP A 310 -7.59 -3.04 -2.72
N LEU A 311 -7.41 -2.53 -1.50
CA LEU A 311 -6.10 -2.28 -0.87
C LEU A 311 -5.34 -3.60 -0.67
N LEU A 312 -5.99 -4.61 -0.09
CA LEU A 312 -5.43 -5.95 0.07
C LEU A 312 -5.04 -6.58 -1.27
N ALA A 313 -5.87 -6.38 -2.30
CA ALA A 313 -5.61 -6.92 -3.62
C ALA A 313 -4.39 -6.26 -4.29
N THR A 314 -4.05 -5.04 -3.86
CA THR A 314 -2.90 -4.28 -4.36
C THR A 314 -1.62 -4.63 -3.61
N SER A 315 -1.69 -4.90 -2.31
CA SER A 315 -0.53 -5.27 -1.47
C SER A 315 -0.20 -6.77 -1.54
N SER A 316 -1.19 -7.63 -1.34
CA SER A 316 -1.02 -9.09 -1.22
C SER A 316 -1.56 -9.88 -2.41
N GLY A 317 -2.22 -9.20 -3.35
CA GLY A 317 -2.70 -9.79 -4.60
C GLY A 317 -4.18 -10.19 -4.57
N VAL A 318 -4.75 -10.32 -5.77
CA VAL A 318 -6.20 -10.52 -5.98
C VAL A 318 -6.73 -11.84 -5.38
N SER A 319 -5.90 -12.87 -5.33
CA SER A 319 -6.29 -14.20 -4.83
C SER A 319 -6.68 -14.19 -3.36
N GLN A 320 -5.93 -13.46 -2.52
CA GLN A 320 -6.24 -13.36 -1.10
C GLN A 320 -7.54 -12.61 -0.87
N SER A 321 -7.77 -11.51 -1.60
CA SER A 321 -9.03 -10.78 -1.53
C SER A 321 -10.22 -11.61 -2.01
N ILE A 322 -10.05 -12.49 -3.01
CA ILE A 322 -11.10 -13.41 -3.45
C ILE A 322 -11.36 -14.49 -2.41
N SER A 323 -10.32 -15.08 -1.80
CA SER A 323 -10.46 -16.07 -0.71
C SER A 323 -11.29 -15.49 0.43
N LEU A 324 -10.93 -14.28 0.85
CA LEU A 324 -11.63 -13.60 1.92
C LEU A 324 -13.06 -13.22 1.55
N LEU A 325 -13.31 -12.86 0.29
CA LEU A 325 -14.66 -12.62 -0.19
C LEU A 325 -15.51 -13.90 -0.21
N THR A 326 -14.91 -15.06 -0.50
CA THR A 326 -15.61 -16.35 -0.39
C THR A 326 -15.89 -16.77 1.05
N LEU A 327 -15.15 -16.25 2.04
CA LEU A 327 -15.51 -16.41 3.45
C LEU A 327 -16.74 -15.58 3.83
N PHE A 328 -16.88 -14.37 3.27
CA PHE A 328 -18.03 -13.50 3.55
C PHE A 328 -19.30 -13.89 2.80
N ASP A 329 -19.18 -14.39 1.57
CA ASP A 329 -20.32 -14.77 0.72
C ASP A 329 -20.36 -16.29 0.50
N GLN A 330 -21.28 -16.94 1.22
CA GLN A 330 -21.49 -18.39 1.11
C GLN A 330 -21.98 -18.79 -0.29
N SER A 331 -22.73 -17.93 -0.97
CA SER A 331 -23.23 -18.20 -2.32
C SER A 331 -22.10 -18.20 -3.36
N LEU A 332 -21.16 -17.25 -3.23
CA LEU A 332 -19.95 -17.22 -4.05
C LEU A 332 -19.06 -18.43 -3.74
N ARG A 333 -18.90 -18.76 -2.45
CA ARG A 333 -18.14 -19.95 -2.03
C ARG A 333 -18.68 -21.21 -2.68
N GLN A 334 -19.99 -21.44 -2.62
CA GLN A 334 -20.64 -22.61 -3.23
C GLN A 334 -20.40 -22.68 -4.75
N LYS A 335 -20.41 -21.54 -5.45
CA LYS A 335 -20.09 -21.46 -6.89
C LYS A 335 -18.62 -21.72 -7.21
N CYS A 336 -17.72 -21.53 -6.24
CA CYS A 336 -16.30 -21.83 -6.34
C CYS A 336 -15.95 -23.27 -5.97
N VAL A 337 -16.84 -23.99 -5.28
CA VAL A 337 -16.64 -25.42 -4.97
C VAL A 337 -16.72 -26.25 -6.24
N ALA A 338 -15.82 -27.23 -6.38
CA ALA A 338 -15.84 -28.18 -7.48
C ALA A 338 -17.21 -28.90 -7.59
N SER A 339 -17.77 -28.91 -8.79
CA SER A 339 -19.08 -29.50 -9.05
C SER A 339 -18.96 -31.01 -9.29
N HIS A 340 -20.05 -31.75 -9.06
CA HIS A 340 -20.21 -33.17 -9.44
C HIS A 340 -19.02 -34.10 -9.17
N LEU A 341 -18.44 -34.05 -7.98
CA LEU A 341 -17.34 -34.95 -7.61
C LEU A 341 -17.81 -36.41 -7.63
N LYS A 342 -17.12 -37.27 -8.38
CA LYS A 342 -17.34 -38.73 -8.40
C LYS A 342 -16.06 -39.45 -8.06
N ILE A 343 -16.18 -40.47 -7.22
CA ILE A 343 -15.05 -41.34 -6.86
C ILE A 343 -15.35 -42.71 -7.47
N HIS A 344 -14.44 -43.20 -8.30
CA HIS A 344 -14.47 -44.56 -8.82
C HIS A 344 -13.29 -45.32 -8.23
N ARG A 345 -13.60 -46.35 -7.44
CA ARG A 345 -12.61 -47.27 -6.87
C ARG A 345 -12.60 -48.55 -7.69
N ASP A 346 -11.42 -48.92 -8.19
CA ASP A 346 -11.16 -50.15 -8.93
C ASP A 346 -9.95 -50.85 -8.29
N GLY A 347 -10.23 -51.76 -7.36
CA GLY A 347 -9.22 -52.45 -6.55
C GLY A 347 -8.35 -51.51 -5.72
N SER A 348 -7.04 -51.52 -5.99
CA SER A 348 -6.01 -50.67 -5.36
C SER A 348 -5.87 -49.28 -5.99
N ARG A 349 -6.73 -48.93 -6.96
CA ARG A 349 -6.75 -47.64 -7.64
C ARG A 349 -8.05 -46.88 -7.33
N ALA A 350 -7.92 -45.61 -6.96
CA ALA A 350 -9.06 -44.69 -6.85
C ALA A 350 -8.86 -43.55 -7.85
N THR A 351 -9.92 -43.24 -8.57
CA THR A 351 -9.97 -42.12 -9.50
C THR A 351 -11.03 -41.13 -9.04
N VAL A 352 -10.61 -39.89 -8.82
CA VAL A 352 -11.48 -38.79 -8.42
C VAL A 352 -11.73 -37.93 -9.65
N GLU A 353 -12.97 -37.94 -10.13
CA GLU A 353 -13.43 -37.07 -11.21
C GLU A 353 -13.88 -35.74 -10.63
N VAL A 354 -13.23 -34.66 -11.06
CA VAL A 354 -13.48 -33.29 -10.65
C VAL A 354 -14.06 -32.55 -11.83
N HIS A 355 -15.32 -32.12 -11.72
CA HIS A 355 -15.88 -31.17 -12.67
C HIS A 355 -15.57 -29.75 -12.23
N GLU A 356 -15.30 -28.90 -13.22
CA GLU A 356 -15.02 -27.49 -12.98
C GLU A 356 -16.20 -26.81 -12.26
N ALA A 357 -15.86 -25.95 -11.30
CA ALA A 357 -16.78 -25.10 -10.58
C ALA A 357 -17.34 -24.05 -11.55
N GLU A 358 -18.61 -23.68 -11.39
CA GLU A 358 -19.27 -22.73 -12.28
C GLU A 358 -18.51 -21.39 -12.32
N ALA A 359 -18.08 -20.89 -11.16
CA ALA A 359 -17.31 -19.65 -11.07
C ALA A 359 -15.95 -19.75 -11.78
N ILE A 360 -15.22 -20.86 -11.66
CA ILE A 360 -13.91 -20.98 -12.31
C ILE A 360 -14.06 -21.07 -13.82
N ARG A 361 -14.94 -21.95 -14.30
CA ARG A 361 -15.15 -22.19 -15.72
C ARG A 361 -15.61 -20.92 -16.42
N ASP A 362 -16.57 -20.21 -15.82
CA ASP A 362 -17.22 -19.11 -16.49
C ASP A 362 -16.46 -17.80 -16.33
N LEU A 363 -15.68 -17.66 -15.25
CA LEU A 363 -15.04 -16.42 -14.84
C LEU A 363 -13.52 -16.51 -14.82
N PHE A 364 -12.95 -17.30 -13.90
CA PHE A 364 -11.52 -17.22 -13.60
C PHE A 364 -10.66 -17.74 -14.75
N SER A 365 -11.14 -18.73 -15.49
CA SER A 365 -10.48 -19.26 -16.70
C SER A 365 -10.28 -18.20 -17.79
N LYS A 366 -11.15 -17.18 -17.85
CA LYS A 366 -11.09 -16.10 -18.86
C LYS A 366 -10.20 -14.94 -18.42
N MET A 367 -9.75 -14.92 -17.17
CA MET A 367 -8.90 -13.85 -16.65
C MET A 367 -7.45 -14.26 -16.74
N LYS A 368 -6.67 -13.56 -17.58
CA LYS A 368 -5.24 -13.84 -17.78
C LYS A 368 -4.41 -13.72 -16.49
N ASP A 369 -4.92 -12.97 -15.52
CA ASP A 369 -4.23 -12.64 -14.26
C ASP A 369 -4.49 -13.68 -13.15
N LEU A 370 -5.33 -14.69 -13.43
CA LEU A 370 -5.72 -15.72 -12.45
C LEU A 370 -5.34 -17.11 -12.96
N SER A 371 -4.44 -17.77 -12.24
CA SER A 371 -4.12 -19.18 -12.43
C SER A 371 -4.97 -20.02 -11.48
N CYS A 372 -5.87 -20.81 -12.04
CA CYS A 372 -6.67 -21.76 -11.26
C CYS A 372 -5.99 -23.13 -11.28
N ILE A 373 -6.02 -23.83 -10.16
CA ILE A 373 -5.54 -25.20 -10.00
C ILE A 373 -6.49 -25.91 -9.03
N TYR A 374 -6.87 -27.15 -9.31
CA TYR A 374 -7.47 -28.01 -8.28
C TYR A 374 -6.38 -28.85 -7.64
N THR A 375 -6.40 -28.99 -6.34
CA THR A 375 -5.59 -30.00 -5.64
C THR A 375 -6.50 -31.03 -5.03
N VAL A 376 -6.32 -32.28 -5.42
CA VAL A 376 -6.96 -33.43 -4.80
C VAL A 376 -5.96 -34.03 -3.83
N GLN A 377 -6.33 -34.09 -2.56
CA GLN A 377 -5.52 -34.69 -1.50
C GLN A 377 -6.22 -35.95 -1.00
N ILE A 378 -5.45 -36.97 -0.64
CA ILE A 378 -5.96 -38.22 -0.07
C ILE A 378 -5.43 -38.42 1.35
N HIS A 379 -6.31 -38.80 2.27
CA HIS A 379 -5.96 -39.18 3.63
C HIS A 379 -6.58 -40.53 4.00
N PRO A 380 -5.83 -41.48 4.61
CA PRO A 380 -4.39 -41.43 4.88
C PRO A 380 -3.53 -41.44 3.60
N PRO A 381 -2.30 -40.90 3.64
CA PRO A 381 -1.46 -40.77 2.45
C PRO A 381 -1.06 -42.14 1.89
N THR A 382 -1.05 -42.27 0.57
CA THR A 382 -0.51 -43.47 -0.10
C THR A 382 1.02 -43.39 -0.17
N ILE A 383 1.66 -44.53 -0.46
CA ILE A 383 3.12 -44.63 -0.59
C ILE A 383 3.64 -43.72 -1.72
N ASN A 384 2.86 -43.58 -2.80
CA ASN A 384 3.31 -42.95 -4.04
C ASN A 384 2.81 -41.51 -4.21
N SER A 385 1.67 -41.14 -3.64
CA SER A 385 1.17 -39.75 -3.71
C SER A 385 0.16 -39.41 -2.62
N SER A 386 0.30 -38.25 -2.00
CA SER A 386 -0.67 -37.68 -1.07
C SER A 386 -1.49 -36.55 -1.69
N VAL A 387 -0.95 -35.88 -2.72
CA VAL A 387 -1.56 -34.71 -3.35
C VAL A 387 -1.34 -34.75 -4.86
N GLN A 388 -2.40 -34.51 -5.63
CA GLN A 388 -2.34 -34.35 -7.08
C GLN A 388 -2.92 -33.00 -7.50
N ALA A 389 -2.16 -32.23 -8.27
CA ALA A 389 -2.56 -30.93 -8.78
C ALA A 389 -3.07 -31.04 -10.23
N LEU A 390 -4.31 -30.62 -10.47
CA LEU A 390 -4.97 -30.55 -11.77
C LEU A 390 -4.93 -29.09 -12.27
N LYS A 391 -3.96 -28.78 -13.15
CA LYS A 391 -3.82 -27.44 -13.75
C LYS A 391 -4.82 -27.20 -14.85
N PHE A 392 -5.31 -25.96 -14.96
CA PHE A 392 -6.11 -25.50 -16.09
C PHE A 392 -5.21 -25.16 -17.26
N SER A 393 -5.36 -25.89 -18.36
CA SER A 393 -4.70 -25.54 -19.62
C SER A 393 -5.62 -24.62 -20.39
N SER A 394 -5.30 -23.31 -20.40
CA SER A 394 -6.09 -22.29 -21.11
C SER A 394 -6.12 -22.46 -22.65
N ASN A 395 -5.39 -23.43 -23.23
CA ASN A 395 -5.14 -23.49 -24.68
C ASN A 395 -5.21 -24.90 -25.25
N LYS A 396 -6.36 -25.58 -25.15
CA LYS A 396 -6.71 -26.57 -26.18
C LYS A 396 -8.00 -26.13 -26.86
N SER A 397 -7.85 -25.36 -27.93
CA SER A 397 -8.86 -25.35 -28.99
C SER A 397 -9.03 -26.79 -29.44
N PHE A 398 -10.10 -27.42 -29.00
CA PHE A 398 -10.48 -28.75 -29.48
C PHE A 398 -10.76 -28.59 -30.97
N LYS A 399 -9.80 -28.99 -31.83
CA LYS A 399 -10.13 -29.34 -33.21
C LYS A 399 -10.86 -30.66 -33.13
N GLU A 400 -12.17 -30.54 -33.00
CA GLU A 400 -13.12 -31.64 -33.13
C GLU A 400 -12.92 -32.23 -34.53
N TYR A 401 -12.20 -33.34 -34.63
CA TYR A 401 -12.31 -34.21 -35.79
C TYR A 401 -13.69 -34.85 -35.67
N ALA A 402 -14.66 -34.27 -36.35
CA ALA A 402 -15.98 -34.85 -36.53
C ALA A 402 -15.83 -36.13 -37.34
N THR A 403 -15.67 -37.26 -36.66
CA THR A 403 -16.06 -38.55 -37.19
C THR A 403 -17.55 -38.72 -36.94
N ASP A 404 -18.30 -38.88 -38.02
CA ASP A 404 -19.74 -39.11 -38.06
C ASP A 404 -20.18 -40.19 -37.06
N ILE A 405 -20.62 -39.76 -35.88
CA ILE A 405 -21.32 -40.59 -34.91
C ILE A 405 -22.63 -39.89 -34.59
N GLU A 406 -23.71 -40.66 -34.74
CA GLU A 406 -25.10 -40.26 -34.63
C GLU A 406 -25.43 -39.44 -33.39
N MET A 407 -26.29 -38.43 -33.62
CA MET A 407 -27.06 -37.62 -32.68
C MET A 407 -27.06 -38.06 -31.21
N GLN A 408 -26.00 -37.73 -30.47
CA GLN A 408 -26.11 -37.46 -29.04
C GLN A 408 -26.40 -35.97 -28.86
N PRO A 409 -27.24 -35.58 -27.89
CA PRO A 409 -27.47 -34.16 -27.61
C PRO A 409 -26.13 -33.49 -27.33
N LEU A 410 -25.93 -32.29 -27.89
CA LEU A 410 -24.81 -31.40 -27.61
C LEU A 410 -24.81 -31.01 -26.12
N ASP A 411 -24.43 -31.94 -25.26
CA ASP A 411 -24.08 -31.65 -23.89
C ASP A 411 -22.73 -30.95 -23.97
N HIS A 412 -22.72 -29.63 -23.81
CA HIS A 412 -21.50 -28.84 -23.78
C HIS A 412 -20.49 -29.54 -22.89
N SER A 413 -19.48 -30.17 -23.50
CA SER A 413 -18.69 -31.19 -22.82
C SER A 413 -18.04 -30.56 -21.60
N ARG A 414 -18.57 -30.88 -20.42
CA ARG A 414 -17.98 -30.42 -19.17
C ARG A 414 -16.60 -31.06 -19.12
N GLU A 415 -15.54 -30.26 -19.12
CA GLU A 415 -14.19 -30.78 -18.95
C GLU A 415 -14.13 -31.51 -17.61
N VAL A 416 -14.07 -32.84 -17.66
CA VAL A 416 -13.87 -33.69 -16.49
C VAL A 416 -12.38 -33.89 -16.32
N ARG A 417 -11.87 -33.61 -15.13
CA ARG A 417 -10.47 -33.86 -14.81
C ARG A 417 -10.35 -34.94 -13.77
N THR A 418 -9.45 -35.88 -13.99
CA THR A 418 -9.32 -37.06 -13.14
C THR A 418 -8.01 -37.02 -12.39
N ALA A 419 -8.08 -37.11 -11.06
CA ALA A 419 -6.94 -37.45 -10.22
C ALA A 419 -6.93 -38.97 -9.99
N THR A 420 -5.78 -39.62 -10.09
CA THR A 420 -5.63 -41.07 -9.85
C THR A 420 -4.66 -41.30 -8.71
N PHE A 421 -5.10 -42.07 -7.72
CA PHE A 421 -4.27 -42.59 -6.64
C PHE A 421 -4.15 -44.11 -6.78
N THR A 422 -2.95 -44.64 -6.62
CA THR A 422 -2.64 -46.08 -6.66
C THR A 422 -2.19 -46.56 -5.29
N ASP A 423 -2.13 -47.87 -5.12
CA ASP A 423 -1.60 -48.52 -3.91
C ASP A 423 -2.44 -48.25 -2.66
N LEU A 424 -3.77 -48.22 -2.84
CA LEU A 424 -4.74 -48.13 -1.75
C LEU A 424 -4.89 -49.48 -1.05
N ASN A 425 -4.86 -49.46 0.29
CA ASN A 425 -5.08 -50.65 1.10
C ASN A 425 -6.56 -51.06 1.05
N GLU A 426 -6.80 -52.34 0.83
CA GLU A 426 -8.13 -52.94 0.95
C GLU A 426 -8.57 -52.91 2.42
N GLY A 427 -9.77 -52.39 2.69
CA GLY A 427 -10.31 -52.29 4.06
C GLY A 427 -9.96 -50.99 4.82
N GLN A 428 -9.19 -50.07 4.23
CA GLN A 428 -8.95 -48.75 4.81
C GLN A 428 -9.92 -47.71 4.20
N GLU A 429 -10.53 -46.89 5.07
CA GLU A 429 -11.32 -45.73 4.66
C GLU A 429 -10.40 -44.59 4.26
N TYR A 430 -10.72 -43.94 3.14
CA TYR A 430 -9.93 -42.83 2.59
C TYR A 430 -10.83 -41.62 2.40
N ILE A 431 -10.35 -40.47 2.88
CA ILE A 431 -11.00 -39.18 2.73
C ILE A 431 -10.29 -38.43 1.60
N PHE A 432 -11.06 -38.00 0.60
CA PHE A 432 -10.57 -37.17 -0.49
C PHE A 432 -10.95 -35.71 -0.26
N ARG A 433 -9.96 -34.83 -0.26
CA ARG A 433 -10.16 -33.39 -0.16
C ARG A 433 -9.87 -32.73 -1.49
N VAL A 434 -10.86 -32.09 -2.08
CA VAL A 434 -10.71 -31.31 -3.31
C VAL A 434 -10.70 -29.83 -2.94
N SER A 435 -9.54 -29.21 -3.10
CA SER A 435 -9.36 -27.78 -2.87
C SER A 435 -9.20 -27.05 -4.20
N THR A 436 -9.87 -25.91 -4.28
CA THR A 436 -9.81 -24.99 -5.39
C THR A 436 -8.81 -23.90 -5.08
N LEU A 437 -7.72 -23.83 -5.84
CA LEU A 437 -6.67 -22.83 -5.67
C LEU A 437 -6.75 -21.75 -6.75
N VAL A 438 -6.58 -20.49 -6.36
CA VAL A 438 -6.40 -19.34 -7.27
C VAL A 438 -5.07 -18.68 -6.92
N ASN A 439 -4.14 -18.63 -7.87
CA ASN A 439 -2.76 -18.17 -7.68
C ASN A 439 -2.08 -18.79 -6.45
N GLY A 440 -2.36 -20.07 -6.19
CA GLY A 440 -1.78 -20.82 -5.08
C GLY A 440 -2.53 -20.71 -3.74
N HIS A 441 -3.57 -19.88 -3.63
CA HIS A 441 -4.37 -19.75 -2.41
C HIS A 441 -5.70 -20.51 -2.51
N PRO A 442 -6.10 -21.29 -1.49
CA PRO A 442 -7.36 -22.02 -1.51
C PRO A 442 -8.54 -21.07 -1.31
N ILE A 443 -9.52 -21.14 -2.21
CA ILE A 443 -10.75 -20.33 -2.14
C ILE A 443 -11.98 -21.16 -1.75
N ALA A 444 -11.94 -22.47 -1.99
CA ALA A 444 -13.05 -23.37 -1.70
C ALA A 444 -12.54 -24.79 -1.51
N LYS A 445 -13.12 -25.51 -0.56
CA LYS A 445 -12.72 -26.88 -0.21
C LYS A 445 -13.98 -27.75 -0.18
N LYS A 446 -13.86 -29.01 -0.62
CA LYS A 446 -14.91 -30.02 -0.48
C LYS A 446 -14.29 -31.35 -0.07
N ILE A 447 -14.86 -31.93 0.97
CA ILE A 447 -14.44 -33.22 1.52
C ILE A 447 -15.39 -34.28 0.98
N LEU A 448 -14.83 -35.43 0.65
CA LEU A 448 -15.54 -36.64 0.24
C LEU A 448 -15.00 -37.79 1.10
N GLN A 449 -15.90 -38.63 1.56
CA GLN A 449 -15.59 -39.87 2.28
C GLN A 449 -15.91 -41.07 1.41
#